data_AF-A0AAE1THG1-F1
#
_entry.id   AF-A0AAE1THG1-F1
#
_cell.length_a   1.000
_cell.length_b   1.000
_cell.length_c   1.000
_cell.angle_alpha   90.00
_cell.angle_beta   90.00
_cell.angle_gamma   90.00
#
_symmetry.space_group_name_H-M   'P 1'
#
loop_
_entity.id
_entity.type
_entity.pdbx_description
1 polymer ?
#
loop_
_entity_poly.entity_id
_entity_poly.type
_entity_poly.pdbx_seq_one_letter_code
_entity_poly.pdbx_strand_id
1 'polypeptide(L)'
;MVYLMIKEISPSSDEVIIVTSSLMKDMKSKPDMYRANAIHVLCRIIDGTLLTQIERYLKPTIVDKNPVVASAALVSGIHLLQTNPEIVKRWSNEVQEAVQSRAALVQFHALALLQQIRQNDRLAISKLVTSLTKGTVRSPLAQCLLIRYTGQVMQCGQLLLWMNHLLGIVKV
;
A
#
# COMPACT_ATOMS: atom_id res chain seq x y z
N MET A 1 -10.80 14.70 14.90
CA MET A 1 -10.96 14.30 16.32
C MET A 1 -11.90 13.10 16.49
N VAL A 2 -13.08 13.04 15.87
CA VAL A 2 -13.99 11.88 15.99
C VAL A 2 -13.38 10.54 15.51
N TYR A 3 -12.64 10.53 14.39
CA TYR A 3 -11.99 9.31 13.88
C TYR A 3 -10.91 8.72 14.81
N LEU A 4 -10.30 9.53 15.68
CA LEU A 4 -9.37 9.05 16.71
C LEU A 4 -10.11 8.48 17.93
N MET A 5 -11.29 9.03 18.26
CA MET A 5 -12.14 8.48 19.33
C MET A 5 -12.73 7.11 18.95
N ILE A 6 -13.16 6.93 17.70
CA ILE A 6 -13.65 5.62 17.21
C ILE A 6 -12.52 4.58 17.15
N LYS A 7 -11.25 5.02 17.02
CA LYS A 7 -10.08 4.13 17.04
C LYS A 7 -9.83 3.51 18.43
N GLU A 8 -10.21 4.19 19.50
CA GLU A 8 -9.97 3.76 20.90
C GLU A 8 -11.16 3.03 21.53
N ILE A 9 -12.33 3.08 20.90
CA ILE A 9 -13.53 2.35 21.34
C ILE A 9 -13.56 1.05 20.56
N SER A 10 -13.32 -0.10 21.22
CA SER A 10 -13.64 -1.42 20.66
C SER A 10 -15.16 -1.53 20.59
N PRO A 11 -15.81 -1.23 19.45
CA PRO A 11 -17.26 -1.13 19.40
C PRO A 11 -17.85 -2.54 19.54
N SER A 12 -19.03 -2.65 20.17
CA SER A 12 -19.80 -3.89 20.14
C SER A 12 -20.18 -4.26 18.70
N SER A 13 -20.48 -5.53 18.42
CA SER A 13 -20.77 -6.00 17.06
C SER A 13 -21.86 -5.20 16.34
N ASP A 14 -22.88 -4.72 17.07
CA ASP A 14 -23.97 -3.90 16.52
C ASP A 14 -23.50 -2.48 16.18
N GLU A 15 -22.63 -1.89 17.00
CA GLU A 15 -22.03 -0.58 16.75
C GLU A 15 -21.07 -0.62 15.54
N VAL A 16 -20.35 -1.74 15.34
CA VAL A 16 -19.49 -1.92 14.16
C VAL A 16 -20.29 -1.82 12.87
N ILE A 17 -21.51 -2.36 12.81
CA ILE A 17 -22.38 -2.28 11.61
C ILE A 17 -22.80 -0.83 11.34
N ILE A 18 -23.27 -0.12 12.38
CA ILE A 18 -23.74 1.27 12.26
C ILE A 18 -22.58 2.19 11.86
N VAL A 19 -21.42 2.06 12.51
CA VAL A 19 -20.22 2.83 12.21
C VAL A 19 -19.72 2.52 10.80
N THR A 20 -19.71 1.24 10.40
CA THR A 20 -19.33 0.83 9.03
C THR A 20 -20.20 1.50 7.98
N SER A 21 -21.53 1.51 8.15
CA SER A 21 -22.44 2.15 7.19
C SER A 21 -22.19 3.66 7.06
N SER A 22 -21.91 4.34 8.17
CA SER A 22 -21.61 5.77 8.21
C SER A 22 -20.27 6.09 7.54
N LEU A 23 -19.22 5.32 7.85
CA LEU A 23 -17.90 5.47 7.23
C LEU A 23 -17.94 5.18 5.73
N MET A 24 -18.75 4.22 5.30
CA MET A 24 -18.95 3.90 3.89
C MET A 24 -19.61 5.04 3.11
N LYS A 25 -20.46 5.84 3.77
CA LYS A 25 -21.01 7.08 3.20
C LYS A 25 -19.93 8.15 3.08
N ASP A 26 -19.10 8.31 4.11
CA ASP A 26 -18.00 9.29 4.12
C ASP A 26 -16.92 8.99 3.08
N MET A 27 -16.64 7.70 2.80
CA MET A 27 -15.73 7.28 1.73
C MET A 27 -16.11 7.79 0.34
N LYS A 28 -17.40 8.09 0.13
CA LYS A 28 -17.96 8.59 -1.13
C LYS A 28 -18.29 10.09 -1.07
N SER A 29 -17.95 10.75 0.03
CA SER A 29 -18.21 12.17 0.21
C SER A 29 -17.34 13.03 -0.72
N LYS A 30 -17.75 14.29 -0.96
CA LYS A 30 -16.96 15.24 -1.76
C LYS A 30 -15.62 15.64 -1.10
N PRO A 31 -15.54 15.87 0.22
CA PRO A 31 -14.28 16.27 0.84
C PRO A 31 -13.29 15.10 0.93
N ASP A 32 -12.15 15.21 0.25
CA ASP A 32 -11.14 14.16 0.21
C ASP A 32 -10.58 13.77 1.60
N MET A 33 -10.55 14.73 2.54
CA MET A 33 -10.15 14.45 3.92
C MET A 33 -11.12 13.51 4.63
N TYR A 34 -12.43 13.61 4.37
CA TYR A 34 -13.42 12.71 4.96
C TYR A 34 -13.27 11.31 4.37
N ARG A 35 -13.06 11.23 3.06
CA ARG A 35 -12.77 9.96 2.38
C ARG A 35 -11.55 9.25 2.97
N ALA A 36 -10.43 9.97 3.09
CA ALA A 36 -9.17 9.44 3.62
C ALA A 36 -9.30 9.00 5.09
N ASN A 37 -9.93 9.82 5.94
CA ASN A 37 -10.13 9.48 7.34
C ASN A 37 -11.07 8.27 7.51
N ALA A 38 -12.13 8.20 6.71
CA ALA A 38 -13.05 7.07 6.72
C ALA A 38 -12.36 5.77 6.34
N ILE A 39 -11.49 5.77 5.32
CA ILE A 39 -10.68 4.60 4.93
C ILE A 39 -9.81 4.11 6.09
N HIS A 40 -9.16 5.02 6.82
CA HIS A 40 -8.28 4.64 7.94
C HIS A 40 -9.02 4.00 9.11
N VAL A 41 -10.20 4.52 9.45
CA VAL A 41 -11.00 3.96 10.55
C VAL A 41 -11.67 2.66 10.13
N LEU A 42 -12.24 2.64 8.92
CA LEU A 42 -12.96 1.48 8.41
C LEU A 42 -12.06 0.25 8.35
N CYS A 43 -10.87 0.37 7.76
CA CYS A 43 -9.93 -0.75 7.65
C CYS A 43 -9.37 -1.24 8.99
N ARG A 44 -9.66 -0.56 10.10
CA ARG A 44 -9.21 -0.95 11.45
C ARG A 44 -10.27 -1.70 12.26
N ILE A 45 -11.55 -1.50 11.93
CA ILE A 45 -12.69 -2.04 12.68
C ILE A 45 -13.40 -3.19 11.96
N ILE A 46 -13.12 -3.39 10.66
CA ILE A 46 -13.74 -4.46 9.86
C ILE A 46 -13.02 -5.79 10.02
N ASP A 47 -13.79 -6.88 9.92
CA ASP A 47 -13.28 -8.25 9.82
C ASP A 47 -13.12 -8.69 8.35
N GLY A 48 -12.68 -9.94 8.14
CA GLY A 48 -12.48 -10.48 6.79
C GLY A 48 -13.76 -10.60 5.96
N THR A 49 -14.90 -10.85 6.60
CA THR A 49 -16.20 -10.99 5.93
C THR A 49 -16.66 -9.64 5.39
N LEU A 50 -16.64 -8.61 6.23
CA LEU A 50 -16.97 -7.24 5.87
C LEU A 50 -15.97 -6.67 4.86
N LEU A 51 -14.67 -6.96 5.02
CA LEU A 51 -13.65 -6.54 4.07
C LEU A 51 -13.94 -7.09 2.67
N THR A 52 -14.36 -8.35 2.52
CA THR A 52 -14.72 -8.93 1.22
C THR A 52 -15.87 -8.17 0.54
N GLN A 53 -16.80 -7.62 1.32
CA GLN A 53 -17.91 -6.83 0.77
C GLN A 53 -17.46 -5.41 0.41
N ILE A 54 -16.57 -4.83 1.22
CA ILE A 54 -16.14 -3.44 1.13
C ILE A 54 -14.98 -3.25 0.15
N GLU A 55 -14.18 -4.29 -0.15
CA GLU A 55 -12.99 -4.19 -0.99
C GLU A 55 -13.29 -3.60 -2.37
N ARG A 56 -14.51 -3.80 -2.90
CA ARG A 56 -14.97 -3.19 -4.17
C ARG A 56 -14.97 -1.65 -4.15
N TYR A 57 -15.04 -1.04 -2.96
CA TYR A 57 -14.96 0.41 -2.78
C TYR A 57 -13.56 0.87 -2.34
N LEU A 58 -12.80 0.03 -1.64
CA LEU A 58 -11.43 0.36 -1.21
C LEU A 58 -10.44 0.24 -2.35
N LYS A 59 -10.51 -0.84 -3.13
CA LYS A 59 -9.54 -1.18 -4.18
C LYS A 59 -9.36 -0.05 -5.22
N PRO A 60 -10.41 0.62 -5.73
CA PRO A 60 -10.25 1.75 -6.64
C PRO A 60 -9.55 2.97 -6.01
N THR A 61 -9.66 3.14 -4.69
CA THR A 61 -9.06 4.29 -4.00
C THR A 61 -7.53 4.21 -3.91
N ILE A 62 -6.93 3.03 -4.15
CA ILE A 62 -5.47 2.84 -4.17
C ILE A 62 -4.81 3.72 -5.25
N VAL A 63 -5.49 3.92 -6.37
CA VAL A 63 -5.03 4.74 -7.52
C VAL A 63 -5.80 6.06 -7.63
N ASP A 64 -6.35 6.55 -6.51
CA ASP A 64 -7.11 7.81 -6.50
C ASP A 64 -6.26 8.99 -6.97
N LYS A 65 -6.90 9.94 -7.66
CA LYS A 65 -6.26 11.18 -8.12
C LYS A 65 -5.76 12.03 -6.95
N ASN A 66 -6.47 12.00 -5.82
CA ASN A 66 -6.05 12.68 -4.61
C ASN A 66 -4.99 11.82 -3.88
N PRO A 67 -3.76 12.33 -3.71
CA PRO A 67 -2.68 11.57 -3.10
C PRO A 67 -2.93 11.23 -1.62
N VAL A 68 -3.73 12.02 -0.91
CA VAL A 68 -4.09 11.75 0.50
C VAL A 68 -5.00 10.53 0.60
N VAL A 69 -5.97 10.41 -0.32
CA VAL A 69 -6.89 9.27 -0.37
C VAL A 69 -6.16 8.00 -0.80
N ALA A 70 -5.34 8.08 -1.86
CA ALA A 70 -4.52 6.96 -2.32
C ALA A 70 -3.55 6.48 -1.23
N SER A 71 -2.88 7.42 -0.56
CA SER A 71 -2.04 7.10 0.59
C SER A 71 -2.79 6.41 1.72
N ALA A 72 -3.99 6.91 2.06
CA ALA A 72 -4.78 6.32 3.13
C ALA A 72 -5.14 4.87 2.82
N ALA A 73 -5.56 4.60 1.58
CA ALA A 73 -5.84 3.25 1.11
C ALA A 73 -4.62 2.32 1.16
N LEU A 74 -3.45 2.81 0.73
CA LEU A 74 -2.20 2.04 0.74
C LEU A 74 -1.72 1.70 2.16
N VAL A 75 -1.73 2.67 3.07
CA VAL A 75 -1.36 2.45 4.48
C VAL A 75 -2.36 1.51 5.17
N SER A 76 -3.65 1.69 4.91
CA SER A 76 -4.67 0.75 5.38
C SER A 76 -4.48 -0.66 4.78
N GLY A 77 -4.05 -0.76 3.53
CA GLY A 77 -3.72 -2.03 2.88
C GLY A 77 -2.56 -2.76 3.55
N ILE A 78 -1.54 -2.04 4.04
CA ILE A 78 -0.44 -2.63 4.83
C ILE A 78 -0.97 -3.26 6.13
N HIS A 79 -1.87 -2.57 6.83
CA HIS A 79 -2.50 -3.12 8.03
C HIS A 79 -3.33 -4.36 7.71
N LEU A 80 -4.20 -4.28 6.69
CA LEU A 80 -5.07 -5.37 6.27
C LEU A 80 -4.30 -6.58 5.73
N LEU A 81 -3.09 -6.41 5.22
CA LEU A 81 -2.26 -7.53 4.76
C LEU A 81 -1.89 -8.47 5.92
N GLN A 82 -1.76 -7.93 7.15
CA GLN A 82 -1.43 -8.71 8.34
C GLN A 82 -2.60 -9.60 8.80
N THR A 83 -3.83 -9.14 8.62
CA THR A 83 -5.05 -9.82 9.09
C THR A 83 -5.77 -10.59 7.98
N ASN A 84 -5.72 -10.11 6.74
CA ASN A 84 -6.48 -10.62 5.60
C ASN A 84 -5.63 -10.69 4.31
N PRO A 85 -4.50 -11.46 4.32
CA PRO A 85 -3.52 -11.44 3.25
C PRO A 85 -4.08 -11.84 1.88
N GLU A 86 -4.99 -12.82 1.83
CA GLU A 86 -5.57 -13.34 0.59
C GLU A 86 -6.45 -12.32 -0.14
N ILE A 87 -7.02 -11.36 0.60
CA ILE A 87 -7.78 -10.26 0.00
C ILE A 87 -6.82 -9.22 -0.57
N VAL A 88 -5.88 -8.75 0.25
CA VAL A 88 -4.97 -7.66 -0.13
C VAL A 88 -4.00 -8.06 -1.25
N LYS A 89 -3.58 -9.33 -1.34
CA LYS A 89 -2.78 -9.83 -2.47
C LYS A 89 -3.48 -9.62 -3.82
N ARG A 90 -4.82 -9.64 -3.88
CA ARG A 90 -5.62 -9.41 -5.10
C ARG A 90 -5.62 -7.93 -5.54
N TRP A 91 -5.04 -7.04 -4.76
CA TRP A 91 -4.89 -5.61 -5.07
C TRP A 91 -3.53 -5.31 -5.74
N SER A 92 -2.74 -6.34 -6.07
CA SER A 92 -1.37 -6.20 -6.57
C SER A 92 -1.26 -5.31 -7.83
N ASN A 93 -2.29 -5.29 -8.68
CA ASN A 93 -2.27 -4.53 -9.93
C ASN A 93 -2.39 -3.03 -9.66
N GLU A 94 -3.34 -2.64 -8.82
CA GLU A 94 -3.59 -1.26 -8.42
C GLU A 94 -2.41 -0.72 -7.60
N VAL A 95 -1.86 -1.55 -6.70
CA VAL A 95 -0.66 -1.17 -5.94
C VAL A 95 0.54 -1.00 -6.89
N GLN A 96 0.71 -1.87 -7.88
CA GLN A 96 1.77 -1.76 -8.88
C GLN A 96 1.64 -0.49 -9.74
N GLU A 97 0.41 -0.08 -10.09
CA GLU A 97 0.13 1.18 -10.74
C GLU A 97 0.48 2.37 -9.84
N ALA A 98 0.09 2.32 -8.56
CA ALA A 98 0.37 3.38 -7.59
C ALA A 98 1.87 3.59 -7.33
N VAL A 99 2.73 2.58 -7.53
CA VAL A 99 4.20 2.74 -7.50
C VAL A 99 4.70 3.74 -8.56
N GLN A 100 3.98 3.88 -9.68
CA GLN A 100 4.29 4.83 -10.75
C GLN A 100 3.73 6.24 -10.49
N SER A 101 3.07 6.45 -9.33
CA SER A 101 2.51 7.75 -8.98
C SER A 101 3.58 8.85 -8.95
N ARG A 102 3.22 10.03 -9.44
CA ARG A 102 4.06 11.23 -9.38
C ARG A 102 4.15 11.79 -7.95
N ALA A 103 3.20 11.44 -7.09
CA ALA A 103 3.19 11.86 -5.69
C ALA A 103 4.15 10.97 -4.89
N ALA A 104 5.23 11.59 -4.38
CA ALA A 104 6.29 10.93 -3.63
C ALA A 104 5.78 10.02 -2.49
N LEU A 105 4.77 10.49 -1.77
CA LEU A 105 4.19 9.79 -0.62
C LEU A 105 3.36 8.56 -1.05
N VAL A 106 2.62 8.65 -2.15
CA VAL A 106 1.86 7.52 -2.72
C VAL A 106 2.83 6.46 -3.25
N GLN A 107 3.85 6.87 -4.02
CA GLN A 107 4.89 5.98 -4.52
C GLN A 107 5.58 5.22 -3.38
N PHE A 108 5.89 5.91 -2.27
CA PHE A 108 6.50 5.30 -1.10
C PHE A 108 5.61 4.25 -0.44
N HIS A 109 4.35 4.58 -0.13
CA HIS A 109 3.43 3.62 0.50
C HIS A 109 3.08 2.44 -0.43
N ALA A 110 2.96 2.70 -1.73
CA ALA A 110 2.71 1.66 -2.73
C ALA A 110 3.88 0.69 -2.83
N LEU A 111 5.11 1.21 -2.82
CA LEU A 111 6.31 0.37 -2.84
C LEU A 111 6.39 -0.52 -1.59
N ALA A 112 6.11 0.05 -0.41
CA ALA A 112 6.10 -0.69 0.84
C ALA A 112 5.05 -1.82 0.84
N LEU A 113 3.81 -1.53 0.40
CA LEU A 113 2.76 -2.54 0.32
C LEU A 113 3.07 -3.62 -0.72
N LEU A 114 3.54 -3.22 -1.91
CA LEU A 114 3.84 -4.16 -2.99
C LEU A 114 4.96 -5.13 -2.61
N GLN A 115 5.97 -4.65 -1.90
CA GLN A 115 7.05 -5.50 -1.41
C GLN A 115 6.53 -6.53 -0.40
N GLN A 116 5.65 -6.13 0.53
CA GLN A 116 5.07 -7.08 1.48
C GLN A 116 4.17 -8.11 0.80
N ILE A 117 3.36 -7.70 -0.19
CA ILE A 117 2.55 -8.62 -1.00
C ILE A 117 3.46 -9.67 -1.68
N ARG A 118 4.62 -9.25 -2.17
CA ARG A 118 5.59 -10.08 -2.91
C ARG A 118 6.71 -10.64 -2.05
N GLN A 119 6.63 -10.57 -0.72
CA GLN A 119 7.76 -10.93 0.17
C GLN A 119 8.28 -12.36 -0.01
N ASN A 120 7.42 -13.27 -0.48
CA ASN A 120 7.76 -14.67 -0.74
C ASN A 120 8.19 -14.95 -2.20
N ASP A 121 8.04 -13.97 -3.11
CA ASP A 121 8.43 -14.09 -4.52
C ASP A 121 9.69 -13.25 -4.80
N ARG A 122 10.84 -13.93 -4.64
CA ARG A 122 12.16 -13.32 -4.81
C ARG A 122 12.37 -12.74 -6.22
N LEU A 123 11.83 -13.40 -7.25
CA LEU A 123 11.97 -12.94 -8.63
C LEU A 123 11.15 -11.68 -8.88
N ALA A 124 9.93 -11.61 -8.36
CA ALA A 124 9.09 -10.42 -8.48
C ALA A 124 9.67 -9.22 -7.73
N ILE A 125 10.30 -9.42 -6.57
CA ILE A 125 11.04 -8.37 -5.87
C ILE A 125 12.24 -7.91 -6.68
N SER A 126 13.05 -8.84 -7.20
CA SER A 126 14.23 -8.50 -8.00
C SER A 126 13.86 -7.69 -9.25
N LYS A 127 12.79 -8.06 -9.95
CA LYS A 127 12.24 -7.29 -11.09
C LYS A 127 11.76 -5.90 -10.68
N LEU A 128 11.08 -5.79 -9.53
CA LEU A 128 10.60 -4.52 -9.00
C LEU A 128 11.76 -3.57 -8.70
N VAL A 129 12.78 -4.04 -7.97
CA VAL A 129 13.97 -3.25 -7.65
C VAL A 129 14.69 -2.84 -8.94
N THR A 130 14.87 -3.77 -9.89
CA THR A 130 15.51 -3.47 -11.19
C THR A 130 14.78 -2.37 -11.96
N SER A 131 13.44 -2.44 -12.00
CA SER A 131 12.59 -1.43 -12.65
C SER A 131 12.77 -0.05 -12.01
N LEU A 132 12.83 -0.01 -10.68
CA LEU A 132 12.96 1.24 -9.93
C LEU A 132 14.36 1.84 -9.99
N THR A 133 15.42 1.03 -10.03
CA THR A 133 16.80 1.50 -10.21
C THR A 133 17.02 2.12 -11.58
N LYS A 134 16.32 1.63 -12.62
CA LYS A 134 16.33 2.24 -13.96
C LYS A 134 15.42 3.46 -14.08
N GLY A 135 14.41 3.55 -13.21
CA GLY A 135 13.43 4.62 -13.19
C GLY A 135 13.86 5.80 -12.30
N THR A 136 13.01 6.83 -12.26
CA THR A 136 13.16 7.94 -11.32
C THR A 136 12.36 7.67 -10.05
N VAL A 137 13.06 7.36 -8.95
CA VAL A 137 12.46 7.31 -7.61
C VAL A 137 12.49 8.71 -7.01
N ARG A 138 11.31 9.30 -6.78
CA ARG A 138 11.17 10.72 -6.44
C ARG A 138 11.22 11.00 -4.95
N SER A 139 10.72 10.07 -4.14
CA SER A 139 10.71 10.21 -2.68
C SER A 139 12.06 9.80 -2.10
N PRO A 140 12.74 10.66 -1.31
CA PRO A 140 13.93 10.26 -0.57
C PRO A 140 13.68 9.04 0.34
N LEU A 141 12.49 8.93 0.94
CA LEU A 141 12.10 7.77 1.73
C LEU A 141 11.94 6.51 0.88
N ALA A 142 11.43 6.63 -0.35
CA ALA A 142 11.36 5.50 -1.28
C ALA A 142 12.75 5.09 -1.77
N GLN A 143 13.69 6.04 -1.91
CA GLN A 143 15.10 5.73 -2.19
C GLN A 143 15.75 4.97 -1.03
N CYS A 144 15.55 5.40 0.22
CA CYS A 144 16.02 4.65 1.40
C CYS A 144 15.43 3.23 1.46
N LEU A 145 14.14 3.09 1.14
CA LEU A 145 13.47 1.80 1.10
C LEU A 145 14.05 0.90 -0.02
N LEU A 146 14.30 1.47 -1.20
CA LEU A 146 14.94 0.77 -2.32
C LEU A 146 16.34 0.28 -1.96
N ILE A 147 17.15 1.13 -1.31
CA ILE A 147 18.51 0.76 -0.84
C ILE A 147 18.43 -0.45 0.11
N ARG A 148 17.49 -0.41 1.06
CA ARG A 148 17.28 -1.53 1.99
C ARG A 148 16.90 -2.82 1.25
N TYR A 149 16.03 -2.74 0.24
CA TYR A 149 15.62 -3.89 -0.54
C TYR A 149 16.71 -4.44 -1.44
N THR A 150 17.50 -3.58 -2.08
CA THR A 150 18.70 -4.01 -2.81
C THR A 150 19.62 -4.82 -1.89
N GLY A 151 19.84 -4.36 -0.66
CA GLY A 151 20.60 -5.11 0.35
C GLY A 151 20.02 -6.50 0.66
N GLN A 152 18.71 -6.62 0.82
CA GLN A 152 18.04 -7.91 1.05
C GLN A 152 18.17 -8.88 -0.13
N VAL A 153 18.07 -8.37 -1.38
CA VAL A 153 18.24 -9.19 -2.58
C VAL A 153 19.70 -9.67 -2.72
N MET A 154 20.67 -8.82 -2.40
CA MET A 154 22.10 -9.15 -2.43
C MET A 154 22.45 -10.27 -1.43
N GLN A 155 21.86 -10.26 -0.23
CA GLN A 155 22.07 -11.30 0.78
C GLN A 155 21.48 -12.67 0.37
N CYS A 156 20.55 -12.70 -0.59
CA CYS A 156 19.90 -13.94 -1.03
C CYS A 156 20.65 -14.67 -2.18
N GLY A 157 21.87 -14.27 -2.53
CA GLY A 157 22.70 -15.02 -3.48
C GLY A 157 22.44 -14.74 -4.96
N GLN A 158 21.69 -13.70 -5.33
CA GLN A 158 21.55 -13.22 -6.72
C GLN A 158 22.67 -12.25 -7.15
N LEU A 159 23.85 -12.36 -6.54
CA LEU A 159 25.03 -11.52 -6.76
C LEU A 159 25.48 -11.48 -8.24
N LEU A 160 25.43 -12.61 -8.96
CA LEU A 160 25.87 -12.68 -10.36
C LEU A 160 24.99 -11.86 -11.32
N LEU A 161 23.67 -11.85 -11.11
CA LEU A 161 22.74 -11.05 -11.91
C LEU A 161 22.87 -9.55 -11.62
N TRP A 162 23.17 -9.20 -10.37
CA TRP A 162 23.35 -7.83 -9.91
C TRP A 162 24.72 -7.24 -10.27
N MET A 163 25.80 -8.03 -10.23
CA MET A 163 27.14 -7.60 -10.64
C MET A 163 27.19 -7.25 -12.13
N ASN A 164 26.56 -8.06 -12.98
CA ASN A 164 26.43 -7.76 -14.42
C ASN A 164 25.62 -6.48 -14.69
N HIS A 165 24.71 -6.11 -13.78
CA HIS A 165 23.84 -4.94 -13.94
C HIS A 165 24.50 -3.66 -13.40
N LEU A 166 25.20 -3.73 -12.26
CA LEU A 166 26.02 -2.64 -11.72
C LEU A 166 27.16 -2.25 -12.67
N LEU A 167 27.80 -3.23 -13.32
CA LEU A 167 28.79 -2.98 -14.38
C LEU A 167 28.20 -2.28 -15.61
N GLY A 168 26.89 -2.41 -15.86
CA GLY A 168 26.18 -1.69 -16.91
C GLY A 168 25.83 -0.24 -16.53
N ILE A 169 25.65 0.05 -15.23
CA ILE A 169 25.35 1.39 -14.72
C ILE A 169 26.62 2.27 -14.63
N VAL A 170 27.79 1.67 -14.37
CA VAL A 170 29.09 2.39 -14.30
C VAL A 170 29.69 2.69 -15.69
N LYS A 171 29.07 2.20 -16.77
CA LYS A 171 29.50 2.46 -18.16
C LYS A 171 28.80 3.64 -18.84
N VAL A 172 28.15 4.52 -18.09
CA VAL A 172 27.60 5.80 -18.58
C VAL A 172 28.27 6.96 -17.90
#